data_AF-A0A7S2AV86-F1
#
_entry.id   AF-A0A7S2AV86-F1
#
_cell.length_a   1.000
_cell.length_b   1.000
_cell.length_c   1.000
_cell.angle_alpha   90.00
_cell.angle_beta   90.00
_cell.angle_gamma   90.00
#
_symmetry.space_group_name_H-M   'P 1'
#
loop_
_entity.id
_entity.type
_entity.pdbx_description
1 polymer ?
#
loop_
_entity_poly.entity_id
_entity_poly.type
_entity_poly.pdbx_seq_one_letter_code
_entity_poly.pdbx_strand_id
1 'polypeptide(L)'
;EGTMPVGSQWTKNPIPACNSPDGGAYAAPHCGDGALGPQFEPPLPGLYGYGESAQANWAQEFTFSIVDKLLVPADLEAGDYVLSFRWDCEQTSQVWAMCSDISIVN
;
A
#
# COMPACT_ATOMS: atom_id res chain seq x y z
N GLU A 1 6.31 6.12 19.78
CA GLU A 1 7.30 5.87 18.70
C GLU A 1 7.07 4.46 18.17
N GLY A 2 6.80 4.31 16.88
CA GLY A 2 6.31 3.05 16.26
C GLY A 2 7.07 2.63 15.00
N THR A 3 8.30 3.13 14.83
CA THR A 3 9.21 2.82 13.72
C THR A 3 10.57 2.41 14.25
N MET A 4 11.28 1.57 13.51
CA MET A 4 12.67 1.18 13.78
C MET A 4 13.47 1.37 12.48
N PRO A 5 14.59 2.11 12.48
CA PRO A 5 15.14 2.91 13.59
C PRO A 5 14.19 4.02 14.07
N VAL A 6 14.34 4.45 15.32
CA VAL A 6 13.56 5.55 15.89
C VAL A 6 13.72 6.81 15.02
N GLY A 7 12.61 7.49 14.74
CA GLY A 7 12.58 8.67 13.86
C GLY A 7 12.54 8.37 12.36
N SER A 8 12.56 7.10 11.94
CA SER A 8 12.29 6.76 10.54
C SER A 8 10.80 6.89 10.21
N GLN A 9 10.48 6.90 8.90
CA GLN A 9 9.11 6.97 8.38
C GLN A 9 8.80 5.73 7.56
N TRP A 10 7.54 5.30 7.61
CA TRP A 10 7.03 4.24 6.74
C TRP A 10 6.97 4.70 5.29
N THR A 11 7.25 3.79 4.35
CA THR A 11 7.07 4.05 2.93
C THR A 11 5.58 4.28 2.63
N LYS A 12 5.26 5.39 1.96
CA LYS A 12 3.89 5.69 1.52
C LYS A 12 3.52 4.81 0.32
N ASN A 13 2.32 4.23 0.31
CA ASN A 13 1.75 3.62 -0.89
C ASN A 13 1.56 4.71 -1.97
N PRO A 14 2.20 4.58 -3.16
CA PRO A 14 2.14 5.60 -4.20
C PRO A 14 0.82 5.62 -4.98
N ILE A 15 -0.11 4.71 -4.70
CA ILE A 15 -1.41 4.60 -5.37
C ILE A 15 -2.47 5.34 -4.52
N PRO A 16 -2.82 6.59 -4.85
CA PRO A 16 -3.87 7.31 -4.13
C PRO A 16 -5.23 6.66 -4.41
N ALA A 17 -6.08 6.64 -3.39
CA ALA A 17 -7.49 6.39 -3.64
C ALA A 17 -8.19 7.60 -4.29
N CYS A 18 -9.42 7.40 -4.73
CA CYS A 18 -10.24 8.51 -5.24
C CYS A 18 -10.64 9.46 -4.11
N ASN A 19 -10.76 10.75 -4.42
CA ASN A 19 -11.22 11.80 -3.51
C ASN A 19 -12.74 11.74 -3.30
N SER A 20 -13.22 10.60 -2.82
CA SER A 20 -14.60 10.32 -2.52
C SER A 20 -14.70 9.51 -1.21
N PRO A 21 -15.81 9.61 -0.46
CA PRO A 21 -15.96 8.85 0.79
C PRO A 21 -15.82 7.33 0.61
N ASP A 22 -16.14 6.81 -0.57
CA ASP A 22 -16.02 5.40 -0.93
C ASP A 22 -14.67 5.02 -1.56
N GLY A 23 -13.78 5.98 -1.83
CA GLY A 23 -12.42 5.70 -2.34
C GLY A 23 -12.33 5.26 -3.78
N GLY A 24 -13.45 5.32 -4.50
CA GLY A 24 -13.58 4.79 -5.84
C GLY A 24 -14.21 3.40 -5.90
N ALA A 25 -14.61 2.82 -4.76
CA ALA A 25 -15.30 1.52 -4.73
C ALA A 25 -16.58 1.50 -5.60
N TYR A 26 -17.24 2.65 -5.74
CA TYR A 26 -18.42 2.83 -6.59
C TYR A 26 -18.19 3.82 -7.75
N ALA A 27 -16.94 4.15 -8.09
CA ALA A 27 -16.63 5.08 -9.17
C ALA A 27 -15.76 4.42 -10.24
N ALA A 28 -16.37 3.64 -11.12
CA ALA A 28 -15.69 3.04 -12.26
C ALA A 28 -15.65 3.97 -13.50
N PRO A 29 -14.63 3.86 -14.36
CA PRO A 29 -13.40 3.09 -14.17
C PRO A 29 -12.29 3.86 -13.42
N HIS A 30 -12.41 5.18 -13.27
CA HIS A 30 -11.28 6.03 -12.85
C HIS A 30 -11.70 7.25 -12.03
N CYS A 31 -12.09 7.05 -10.77
CA CYS A 31 -12.52 8.13 -9.86
C CYS A 31 -13.63 9.03 -10.45
N GLY A 32 -14.44 8.45 -11.34
CA GLY A 32 -15.48 9.10 -12.15
C GLY A 32 -14.94 10.19 -13.08
N ASP A 33 -14.60 9.88 -14.34
CA ASP A 33 -14.23 10.81 -15.43
C ASP A 33 -13.39 12.06 -15.04
N GLY A 34 -12.60 12.00 -13.96
CA GLY A 34 -11.82 13.12 -13.44
C GLY A 34 -12.57 14.16 -12.59
N ALA A 35 -13.83 13.95 -12.20
CA ALA A 35 -14.61 14.94 -11.45
C ALA A 35 -14.18 15.10 -9.98
N LEU A 36 -13.70 14.02 -9.35
CA LEU A 36 -13.17 14.06 -7.98
C LEU A 36 -11.64 13.98 -7.94
N GLY A 37 -11.05 13.26 -8.91
CA GLY A 37 -9.62 13.02 -8.98
C GLY A 37 -9.11 12.13 -7.83
N PRO A 38 -7.79 11.85 -7.81
CA PRO A 38 -7.15 11.15 -6.71
C PRO A 38 -6.93 12.07 -5.49
N GLN A 39 -6.76 11.48 -4.31
CA GLN A 39 -6.53 12.21 -3.05
C GLN A 39 -5.19 12.99 -3.05
N PHE A 40 -4.22 12.53 -3.83
CA PHE A 40 -2.94 13.18 -4.10
C PHE A 40 -2.47 12.86 -5.52
N GLU A 41 -1.51 13.63 -6.05
CA GLU A 41 -0.98 13.43 -7.42
C GLU A 41 -0.35 12.03 -7.57
N PRO A 42 -0.83 11.20 -8.51
CA PRO A 42 -0.25 9.88 -8.76
C PRO A 42 1.09 10.04 -9.50
N PRO A 43 2.09 9.18 -9.24
CA PRO A 43 3.40 9.31 -9.88
C PRO A 43 3.37 8.94 -11.38
N LEU A 44 2.31 8.28 -11.86
CA LEU A 44 2.08 7.98 -13.27
C LEU A 44 0.60 8.19 -13.64
N PRO A 45 0.28 8.60 -14.88
CA PRO A 45 -1.09 8.72 -15.33
C PRO A 45 -1.88 7.42 -15.16
N GLY A 46 -3.06 7.50 -14.56
CA GLY A 46 -3.95 6.35 -14.33
C GLY A 46 -3.57 5.47 -13.13
N LEU A 47 -2.51 5.80 -12.38
CA LEU A 47 -2.05 5.02 -11.25
C LEU A 47 -2.75 5.44 -9.94
N TYR A 48 -4.05 5.16 -9.84
CA TYR A 48 -4.88 5.51 -8.68
C TYR A 48 -6.12 4.62 -8.57
N GLY A 49 -6.86 4.77 -7.46
CA GLY A 49 -8.04 3.96 -7.14
C GLY A 49 -7.67 2.65 -6.45
N TYR A 50 -8.67 1.78 -6.27
CA TYR A 50 -8.51 0.51 -5.57
C TYR A 50 -8.16 -0.68 -6.47
N GLY A 51 -8.24 -0.53 -7.79
CA GLY A 51 -8.05 -1.64 -8.70
C GLY A 51 -9.15 -2.69 -8.61
N GLU A 52 -10.28 -2.37 -7.99
CA GLU A 52 -11.53 -3.10 -8.00
C GLU A 52 -12.68 -2.13 -7.78
N SER A 53 -13.86 -2.42 -8.33
CA SER A 53 -15.06 -1.60 -8.12
C SER A 53 -16.33 -2.44 -8.19
N ALA A 54 -17.38 -1.97 -7.53
CA ALA A 54 -18.70 -2.60 -7.57
C ALA A 54 -19.28 -2.64 -9.00
N GLN A 55 -19.00 -1.63 -9.82
CA GLN A 55 -19.46 -1.58 -11.22
C GLN A 55 -18.73 -2.57 -12.12
N ALA A 56 -17.48 -2.90 -11.79
CA ALA A 56 -16.72 -3.96 -12.44
C ALA A 56 -16.99 -5.35 -11.81
N ASN A 57 -18.08 -5.52 -11.03
CA ASN A 57 -18.38 -6.75 -10.28
C ASN A 57 -17.22 -7.22 -9.39
N TRP A 58 -16.47 -6.29 -8.80
CA TRP A 58 -15.29 -6.57 -7.97
C TRP A 58 -14.19 -7.34 -8.72
N ALA A 59 -14.13 -7.19 -10.05
CA ALA A 59 -13.01 -7.70 -10.83
C ALA A 59 -11.72 -7.00 -10.39
N GLN A 60 -10.65 -7.80 -10.25
CA GLN A 60 -9.31 -7.29 -10.00
C GLN A 60 -8.76 -6.69 -11.30
N GLU A 61 -8.57 -5.37 -11.30
CA GLU A 61 -8.07 -4.59 -12.43
C GLU A 61 -6.56 -4.31 -12.30
N PHE A 62 -6.01 -4.33 -11.08
CA PHE A 62 -4.56 -4.20 -10.89
C PHE A 62 -3.84 -5.48 -11.32
N THR A 63 -3.04 -5.35 -12.37
CA THR A 63 -2.17 -6.42 -12.89
C THR A 63 -0.73 -6.30 -12.38
N PHE A 64 -0.51 -5.58 -11.28
CA PHE A 64 0.80 -5.31 -10.71
C PHE A 64 0.80 -5.53 -9.19
N SER A 65 2.00 -5.68 -8.64
CA SER A 65 2.23 -5.77 -7.19
C SER A 65 2.93 -4.52 -6.69
N ILE A 66 2.58 -4.10 -5.47
CA ILE A 66 3.34 -3.09 -4.73
C ILE A 66 4.49 -3.80 -4.02
N VAL A 67 5.72 -3.37 -4.30
CA VAL A 67 6.93 -4.02 -3.79
C VAL A 67 7.86 -2.94 -3.22
N ASP A 68 8.46 -3.22 -2.07
CA ASP A 68 9.46 -2.36 -1.44
C ASP A 68 10.78 -3.11 -1.25
N LYS A 69 11.89 -2.37 -1.10
CA LYS A 69 13.20 -2.90 -0.76
C LYS A 69 13.60 -2.44 0.63
N LEU A 70 13.90 -3.39 1.49
CA LEU A 70 14.33 -3.12 2.86
C LEU A 70 15.84 -3.32 2.99
N LEU A 71 16.48 -2.44 3.77
CA LEU A 71 17.87 -2.63 4.17
C LEU A 71 17.89 -3.49 5.44
N VAL A 72 18.49 -4.67 5.36
CA VAL A 72 18.75 -5.51 6.53
C VAL A 72 19.86 -4.84 7.36
N PRO A 73 19.67 -4.62 8.68
CA PRO A 73 20.70 -4.03 9.53
C PRO A 73 21.99 -4.85 9.47
N ALA A 74 23.12 -4.17 9.26
CA ALA A 74 24.42 -4.83 9.05
C ALA A 74 24.98 -5.49 10.32
N ASP A 75 24.47 -5.09 11.48
CA ASP A 75 24.80 -5.61 12.81
C ASP A 75 23.88 -6.77 13.25
N LEU A 76 22.94 -7.18 12.40
CA LEU A 76 22.04 -8.28 12.69
C LEU A 76 22.77 -9.63 12.49
N GLU A 77 22.77 -10.48 13.51
CA GLU A 77 23.42 -11.80 13.44
C GLU A 77 22.70 -12.72 12.44
N ALA A 78 23.43 -13.60 11.76
CA ALA A 78 22.81 -14.63 10.92
C ALA A 78 21.93 -15.57 11.76
N GLY A 79 20.78 -15.98 11.25
CA GLY A 79 19.81 -16.79 11.99
C GLY A 79 18.39 -16.69 11.45
N ASP A 80 17.46 -17.31 12.16
CA ASP A 80 16.03 -17.31 11.83
C ASP A 80 15.31 -16.15 12.52
N TYR A 81 14.53 -15.41 11.75
CA TYR A 81 13.81 -14.22 12.18
C TYR A 81 12.37 -14.25 11.68
N VAL A 82 11.51 -13.47 12.36
CA VAL A 82 10.17 -13.15 11.87
C VAL A 82 10.17 -11.72 11.36
N LEU A 83 9.92 -11.56 10.06
CA LEU A 83 9.68 -10.25 9.45
C LEU A 83 8.23 -9.84 9.71
N SER A 84 8.03 -8.66 10.29
CA SER A 84 6.70 -8.06 10.47
C SER A 84 6.41 -7.05 9.35
N PHE A 85 5.22 -7.15 8.77
CA PHE A 85 4.67 -6.19 7.81
C PHE A 85 3.41 -5.54 8.38
N ARG A 86 3.28 -4.23 8.19
CA ARG A 86 2.13 -3.43 8.62
C ARG A 86 1.69 -2.50 7.50
N TRP A 87 0.39 -2.44 7.25
CA TRP A 87 -0.26 -1.48 6.36
C TRP A 87 -1.32 -0.71 7.14
N ASP A 88 -1.14 0.62 7.23
CA ASP A 88 -2.17 1.55 7.74
C ASP A 88 -3.00 2.10 6.57
N CYS A 89 -4.31 1.86 6.58
CA CYS A 89 -5.18 2.24 5.46
C CYS A 89 -5.38 3.76 5.40
N GLU A 90 -5.37 4.33 4.20
CA GLU A 90 -5.58 5.77 3.98
C GLU A 90 -7.00 6.21 4.35
N GLN A 91 -8.03 5.46 3.91
CA GLN A 91 -9.42 5.89 3.99
C GLN A 91 -10.21 5.37 5.18
N THR A 92 -9.70 4.35 5.86
CA THR A 92 -10.41 3.70 6.95
C THR A 92 -9.49 3.57 8.15
N SER A 93 -10.07 3.49 9.34
CA SER A 93 -9.33 3.23 10.58
C SER A 93 -8.97 1.74 10.70
N GLN A 94 -8.27 1.21 9.70
CA GLN A 94 -7.85 -0.18 9.62
C GLN A 94 -6.33 -0.28 9.57
N VAL A 95 -5.81 -1.33 10.22
CA VAL A 95 -4.40 -1.70 10.20
C VAL A 95 -4.33 -3.18 9.90
N TRP A 96 -3.57 -3.53 8.86
CA TRP A 96 -3.38 -4.91 8.42
C TRP A 96 -1.96 -5.33 8.80
N ALA A 97 -1.84 -6.42 9.54
CA ALA A 97 -0.56 -6.92 10.04
C ALA A 97 -0.31 -8.33 9.49
N MET A 98 0.89 -8.56 8.97
CA MET A 98 1.31 -9.82 8.39
C MET A 98 2.72 -10.17 8.91
N CYS A 99 3.11 -11.43 8.82
CA CYS A 99 4.46 -11.87 9.16
C CYS A 99 5.00 -12.89 8.17
N SER A 100 6.32 -13.06 8.16
CA SER A 100 6.99 -14.09 7.38
C SER A 100 8.22 -14.61 8.12
N ASP A 101 8.42 -15.92 8.11
CA ASP A 101 9.65 -16.54 8.58
C ASP A 101 10.75 -16.32 7.54
N ILE A 102 11.90 -15.78 7.97
CA ILE A 102 13.06 -15.51 7.12
C ILE A 102 14.32 -16.04 7.79
N SER A 103 15.34 -16.35 6.98
CA SER A 103 16.68 -16.65 7.48
C SER A 103 17.66 -15.62 6.90
N ILE A 104 18.43 -14.99 7.78
CA ILE A 104 19.54 -14.10 7.39
C ILE A 104 20.79 -14.95 7.27
N VAL A 105 21.41 -14.90 6.09
CA VAL A 105 22.62 -15.65 5.75
C VAL A 105 23.78 -14.69 5.45
N ASN A 106 24.99 -15.07 5.86
CA ASN A 106 26.23 -14.33 5.60
C ASN A 106 26.99 -14.89 4.41
#